data_AF-A0A2P5C0B0-F1
#
_entry.id   AF-A0A2P5C0B0-F1
#
_cell.length_a   1.000
_cell.length_b   1.000
_cell.length_c   1.000
_cell.angle_alpha   90.00
_cell.angle_beta   90.00
_cell.angle_gamma   90.00
#
_symmetry.space_group_name_H-M   'P 1'
#
loop_
_entity.id
_entity.type
_entity.pdbx_description
1 polymer ?
#
loop_
_entity_poly.entity_id
_entity_poly.type
_entity_poly.pdbx_seq_one_letter_code
_entity_poly.pdbx_strand_id
1 'polypeptide(L)' 'MDSAIPGWIKLNVDATVRTTFMTTAAVARDDTGASLGLFIEKINYANAAFGEALAILSAIKLVEYINRQDLSLNQIRR' A
#
# COMPACT_ATOMS: atom_id res chain seq x y z
N MET A 1 13.32 21.88 -7.94
CA MET A 1 13.77 20.51 -8.23
C MET A 1 13.68 19.73 -6.93
N ASP A 2 13.37 18.43 -7.03
CA ASP A 2 13.09 17.44 -5.96
C ASP A 2 11.60 17.16 -5.78
N SER A 3 11.11 16.24 -6.61
CA SER A 3 9.76 15.70 -6.52
C SER A 3 9.72 14.32 -7.19
N ALA A 4 10.67 13.48 -6.84
CA ALA A 4 10.51 12.05 -6.94
C ALA A 4 10.81 11.59 -5.52
N ILE A 5 9.96 10.75 -4.91
CA ILE A 5 10.24 10.15 -3.61
C ILE A 5 11.68 9.58 -3.66
N PRO A 6 12.69 10.26 -3.08
CA PRO A 6 14.07 9.90 -3.30
C PRO A 6 14.42 8.93 -2.17
N GLY A 7 14.04 7.68 -2.34
CA GLY A 7 14.19 6.70 -1.29
C GLY A 7 13.50 5.38 -1.57
N TRP A 8 13.89 4.36 -0.82
CA TRP A 8 13.24 3.06 -0.87
C TRP A 8 11.87 3.16 -0.20
N ILE A 9 10.82 2.71 -0.89
CA ILE A 9 9.51 2.55 -0.27
C ILE A 9 9.47 1.17 0.43
N LYS A 10 9.25 1.18 1.75
CA LYS A 10 9.04 -0.05 2.53
C LYS A 10 7.55 -0.38 2.55
N LEU A 11 7.23 -1.66 2.35
CA LEU A 11 5.86 -2.17 2.39
C LEU A 11 5.68 -3.09 3.58
N ASN A 12 4.77 -2.73 4.48
CA ASN A 12 4.29 -3.61 5.54
C ASN A 12 2.91 -4.12 5.14
N VAL A 13 2.76 -5.43 5.08
CA VAL A 13 1.51 -6.10 4.71
C VAL A 13 1.17 -7.13 5.75
N ASP A 14 -0.12 -7.35 5.95
CA ASP A 14 -0.62 -8.37 6.86
C ASP A 14 -2.07 -8.74 6.51
N ALA A 15 -2.47 -9.95 6.86
CA ALA A 15 -3.83 -10.41 6.75
C ALA A 15 -4.33 -11.04 8.05
N THR A 16 -5.43 -10.51 8.58
CA THR A 16 -6.13 -11.11 9.72
C THR A 16 -7.36 -11.87 9.25
N VAL A 17 -7.45 -13.15 9.59
CA VAL A 17 -8.62 -13.98 9.29
C VAL A 17 -9.55 -14.06 10.50
N ARG A 18 -10.85 -13.89 10.26
CA ARG A 18 -11.95 -14.15 11.18
C ARG A 18 -12.80 -15.28 10.63
N THR A 19 -13.74 -15.77 11.43
CA THR A 19 -14.60 -16.91 11.08
C THR A 19 -15.39 -16.71 9.78
N THR A 20 -15.78 -15.47 9.48
CA THR A 20 -16.68 -15.15 8.36
C THR A 20 -16.08 -14.19 7.33
N PHE A 21 -14.91 -13.63 7.59
CA PHE A 21 -14.24 -12.69 6.71
C PHE A 21 -12.76 -12.64 7.00
N MET A 22 -12.00 -12.06 6.08
CA MET A 22 -10.62 -11.63 6.34
C MET A 22 -10.50 -10.13 6.13
N THR A 23 -9.50 -9.55 6.77
CA THR A 23 -9.08 -8.18 6.55
C THR A 23 -7.63 -8.19 6.12
N THR A 24 -7.34 -7.52 5.01
CA THR A 24 -5.96 -7.31 4.54
C THR A 24 -5.59 -5.86 4.77
N ALA A 25 -4.33 -5.61 5.08
CA ALA A 25 -3.79 -4.27 5.24
C ALA A 25 -2.45 -4.15 4.53
N ALA A 26 -2.22 -2.98 3.94
CA ALA A 26 -0.95 -2.60 3.34
C ALA A 26 -0.60 -1.17 3.72
N VAL A 27 0.63 -0.96 4.18
CA VAL A 27 1.17 0.35 4.54
C VAL A 27 2.44 0.60 3.74
N ALA A 28 2.48 1.73 3.04
CA ALA A 28 3.68 2.22 2.38
C ALA A 28 4.38 3.25 3.27
N ARG A 29 5.69 3.11 3.46
CA ARG A 29 6.51 4.02 4.26
C ARG A 29 7.74 4.48 3.49
N ASP A 30 8.21 5.68 3.76
CA ASP A 30 9.51 6.15 3.28
C ASP A 30 10.67 5.55 4.08
N ASP A 31 11.89 5.96 3.74
CA ASP A 31 13.13 5.55 4.36
C ASP A 31 13.26 5.99 5.83
N THR A 32 12.64 7.12 6.19
CA THR A 32 12.53 7.62 7.58
C THR A 32 11.52 6.84 8.42
N GLY A 33 10.66 6.05 7.77
CA GLY A 33 9.58 5.28 8.39
C GLY A 33 8.24 6.01 8.45
N ALA A 34 8.15 7.22 7.88
CA ALA A 34 6.91 7.97 7.80
C ALA A 34 5.92 7.27 6.85
N SER A 35 4.64 7.28 7.23
CA SER A 35 3.59 6.64 6.42
C SER A 35 3.25 7.50 5.20
N LEU A 36 3.40 6.93 4.01
CA LEU A 36 3.01 7.53 2.74
C LEU A 36 1.58 7.16 2.33
N GLY A 37 1.10 6.01 2.78
CA GLY A 37 -0.25 5.55 2.47
C GLY A 37 -0.66 4.30 3.24
N LEU A 38 -1.96 4.07 3.28
CA LEU A 38 -2.61 2.93 3.92
C LEU A 38 -3.74 2.42 3.03
N PHE A 39 -3.81 1.12 2.83
CA PHE A 39 -4.93 0.44 2.19
C PHE A 39 -5.42 -0.69 3.10
N ILE A 40 -6.72 -0.74 3.36
CA ILE A 40 -7.36 -1.77 4.16
C ILE A 40 -8.57 -2.28 3.40
N GLU A 41 -8.71 -3.60 3.31
CA GLU A 41 -9.84 -4.24 2.65
C GLU A 41 -10.44 -5.34 3.53
N LYS A 42 -11.77 -5.41 3.58
CA LYS A 42 -12.51 -6.52 4.21
C LYS A 42 -13.14 -7.36 3.13
N ILE A 43 -12.93 -8.67 3.20
CA ILE A 43 -13.42 -9.62 2.20
C ILE A 43 -14.19 -10.73 2.90
N ASN A 44 -15.38 -11.03 2.41
CA ASN A 44 -16.25 -12.10 2.94
C ASN A 44 -15.78 -13.48 2.44
N TYR A 45 -14.49 -13.77 2.63
CA TYR A 45 -13.84 -15.03 2.36
C TYR A 45 -12.73 -15.19 3.40
N ALA A 46 -12.58 -16.36 3.99
CA ALA A 46 -11.69 -16.60 5.12
C ALA A 46 -10.63 -17.63 4.74
N ASN A 47 -9.49 -17.15 4.24
CA ASN A 47 -8.32 -17.97 3.93
C ASN A 47 -7.05 -17.16 4.14
N ALA A 48 -6.17 -17.64 5.02
CA ALA A 48 -4.96 -16.90 5.42
C ALA A 48 -3.99 -16.71 4.25
N ALA A 49 -3.67 -17.78 3.51
CA ALA A 49 -2.73 -17.71 2.39
C ALA A 49 -3.22 -16.77 1.27
N PHE A 50 -4.52 -16.81 0.97
CA PHE A 50 -5.14 -15.88 0.03
C PHE A 50 -5.11 -14.44 0.56
N GLY A 51 -5.39 -14.23 1.84
CA GLY A 51 -5.30 -12.92 2.50
C GLY A 51 -3.91 -12.31 2.39
N GLU A 52 -2.86 -13.07 2.71
CA GLU A 52 -1.47 -12.60 2.61
C GLU A 52 -1.08 -12.24 1.17
N ALA A 53 -1.39 -13.12 0.22
CA ALA A 53 -1.13 -12.85 -1.20
C ALA A 53 -1.85 -11.59 -1.67
N LEU A 54 -3.08 -11.38 -1.22
CA LEU A 54 -3.85 -10.19 -1.56
C LEU A 54 -3.30 -8.92 -0.88
N ALA A 55 -2.84 -8.99 0.37
CA ALA A 55 -2.22 -7.87 1.05
C ALA A 55 -0.98 -7.36 0.31
N ILE A 56 -0.16 -8.29 -0.24
CA ILE A 56 0.97 -7.96 -1.11
C ILE A 56 0.51 -7.23 -2.39
N LEU A 57 -0.51 -7.75 -3.07
CA LEU A 57 -1.06 -7.12 -4.28
C LEU A 57 -1.62 -5.71 -3.99
N SER A 58 -2.31 -5.55 -2.87
CA SER A 58 -2.82 -4.26 -2.42
C SER A 58 -1.70 -3.25 -2.13
N ALA A 59 -0.58 -3.70 -1.57
CA ALA A 59 0.60 -2.86 -1.35
C ALA A 59 1.23 -2.39 -2.66
N ILE A 60 1.35 -3.27 -3.65
CA ILE A 60 1.85 -2.91 -4.98
C ILE A 60 0.95 -1.86 -5.63
N LYS A 61 -0.38 -2.04 -5.58
CA LYS A 61 -1.35 -1.04 -6.07
C LYS A 61 -1.23 0.29 -5.35
N LEU A 62 -1.03 0.28 -4.03
CA LEU A 62 -0.85 1.48 -3.22
C LEU A 62 0.39 2.27 -3.67
N VAL A 63 1.52 1.60 -3.90
CA VAL A 63 2.74 2.25 -4.41
C VAL A 63 2.53 2.84 -5.80
N GLU A 64 1.87 2.11 -6.68
CA GLU A 64 1.56 2.61 -8.02
C GLU A 64 0.68 3.88 -7.97
N TYR A 65 -0.31 3.89 -7.08
CA TYR A 65 -1.14 5.07 -6.85
C TYR A 65 -0.32 6.26 -6.33
N ILE A 66 0.53 6.04 -5.32
CA ILE A 66 1.42 7.08 -4.77
C ILE A 66 2.32 7.67 -5.87
N ASN A 67 2.96 6.81 -6.68
CA ASN A 67 3.82 7.24 -7.78
C ASN A 67 3.06 8.06 -8.82
N ARG A 68 1.83 7.68 -9.16
CA ARG A 68 0.98 8.45 -10.11
C ARG A 68 0.59 9.82 -9.55
N GLN A 69 0.32 9.92 -8.25
CA GLN A 69 0.01 11.20 -7.59
C GLN A 69 1.22 12.12 -7.54
N ASP A 70 2.42 11.59 -7.31
CA ASP A 70 3.64 12.39 -7.35
C ASP A 70 3.86 12.96 -8.77
N LEU A 71 3.76 12.11 -9.80
CA LEU A 71 3.89 12.56 -11.19
C LEU A 71 2.89 13.67 -11.58
N SER A 72 1.63 13.58 -11.13
CA SER A 72 0.61 14.59 -11.45
C SER A 72 0.88 15.93 -10.77
N LEU A 73 1.26 15.94 -9.50
CA LEU A 73 1.62 17.15 -8.75
C LEU A 73 2.79 17.89 -9.39
N ASN A 74 3.72 17.16 -9.99
CA ASN A 74 4.93 17.72 -10.57
C ASN A 74 4.77 18.23 -11.99
N GLN A 75 3.73 17.79 -12.70
CA GLN A 75 3.30 18.40 -13.95
C GLN A 75 2.59 19.74 -13.73
N ILE A 76 1.83 19.87 -12.64
CA ILE A 76 1.11 21.13 -12.30
C ILE A 76 2.08 22.23 -11.84
N ARG A 77 3.22 21.87 -11.25
CA ARG A 77 4.21 22.80 -10.70
C ARG A 77 5.29 23.26 -11.69
N ARG A 78 5.23 22.83 -12.96
CA ARG A 78 6.15 23.22 -14.05
C ARG A 78 5.48 24.22 -14.98
#